data_AF-A0A963W6J7-F1
#
_entry.id   AF-A0A963W6J7-F1
#
_cell.length_a   1.000
_cell.length_b   1.000
_cell.length_c   1.000
_cell.angle_alpha   90.00
_cell.angle_beta   90.00
_cell.angle_gamma   90.00
#
_symmetry.space_group_name_H-M   'P 1'
#
loop_
_entity.id
_entity.type
_entity.pdbx_description
1 polymer ?
#
loop_
_entity_poly.entity_id
_entity_poly.type
_entity_poly.pdbx_seq_one_letter_code
_entity_poly.pdbx_strand_id
1 'polypeptide(L)'
;MVLGDSFSEGTGSANDSEDFASIVARRLGIPDLWQSAFGGTGWVATNGSRPNLLDRIVPDGVDAEGDIYIVAMGISDNGNVFNNVVDSLTQLTQGRPLAKIFVVTGFNAQAPDAPIASKTNVNQQIRDAVALFPSVTLLDADGVSFAQSGSGNPDPAGHWTLGTWVSTQIERSLGIDGRVETYLSGDIVGPLFLKGFDPAETYTFTVLEDGNPSTRFEVVETGDAFPLLKLKSNEFIMVEPTSLQVRVVGSLGSDVTGDIAFGMIFPRFGDRNDNHIFGATTSVKIYGFEGVDYLIGSPEDDIIDAGPGNDKLDGGPGHDEMIGGPGNDIYWVDSIGDLVVEEVGEGYDIVMSSLDGYVLPANFEGLDLLGGALSGGGNDANNYLRGNGLNNKLFGRGGDDRIEGMSGRDLLDGGDDNDILDGGPDADTMIGGRGNDQYYVDDPLDAVRELSGEGGADWVFAAIDYTLPANVELLTIQGENGSGTGNNLANTIYGNATDNVLVGKGGKDTLYGYAGDDILNGGWGNDDLRGGGGTDTAVFAKVRASYTITPSGTLTYVRDNVTGELDTLRGIEILQFSDTSLPIA
;
A
#
# COMPACT_ATOMS: atom_id res chain seq x y z
N MET A 1 28.71 -16.13 40.32
CA MET A 1 28.85 -17.37 41.13
C MET A 1 27.52 -18.09 41.16
N VAL A 2 27.47 -19.36 40.75
CA VAL A 2 26.29 -20.23 40.89
C VAL A 2 26.54 -21.24 42.01
N LEU A 3 25.72 -21.20 43.05
CA LEU A 3 25.74 -22.13 44.17
C LEU A 3 24.57 -23.10 44.02
N GLY A 4 24.83 -24.39 43.79
CA GLY A 4 23.75 -25.30 43.44
C GLY A 4 23.92 -26.78 43.78
N ASP A 5 22.90 -27.55 43.37
CA ASP A 5 22.84 -29.02 43.49
C ASP A 5 23.06 -29.72 42.12
N SER A 6 22.39 -30.86 41.84
CA SER A 6 22.69 -31.71 40.67
C SER A 6 22.40 -31.08 39.31
N PHE A 7 21.35 -30.28 39.18
CA PHE A 7 21.08 -29.61 37.89
C PHE A 7 22.03 -28.44 37.65
N SER A 8 22.43 -27.76 38.72
CA SER A 8 23.44 -26.73 38.64
C SER A 8 24.84 -27.31 38.50
N GLU A 9 25.07 -28.62 38.65
CA GLU A 9 26.33 -29.32 38.28
C GLU A 9 26.31 -29.74 36.80
N GLY A 10 25.21 -29.54 36.07
CA GLY A 10 25.07 -29.92 34.66
C GLY A 10 24.56 -31.34 34.44
N THR A 11 24.00 -32.01 35.45
CA THR A 11 23.45 -33.36 35.28
C THR A 11 22.28 -33.35 34.29
N GLY A 12 22.48 -33.96 33.12
CA GLY A 12 21.47 -34.03 32.05
C GLY A 12 21.68 -33.03 30.91
N SER A 13 22.68 -32.14 31.00
CA SER A 13 23.07 -31.28 29.89
C SER A 13 23.79 -32.07 28.80
N ALA A 14 23.84 -31.52 27.58
CA ALA A 14 24.58 -32.15 26.49
C ALA A 14 26.10 -31.96 26.62
N ASN A 15 26.56 -30.89 27.28
CA ASN A 15 27.96 -30.62 27.63
C ASN A 15 28.04 -29.47 28.67
N ASP A 16 29.25 -29.22 29.21
CA ASP A 16 29.53 -28.18 30.21
C ASP A 16 29.18 -26.76 29.71
N SER A 17 29.22 -26.52 28.39
CA SER A 17 28.85 -25.21 27.83
C SER A 17 27.33 -25.04 27.67
N GLU A 18 26.55 -26.09 27.90
CA GLU A 18 25.09 -26.13 27.76
C GLU A 18 24.40 -26.53 29.06
N ASP A 19 25.12 -26.47 30.19
CA ASP A 19 24.49 -26.56 31.49
C ASP A 19 23.77 -25.26 31.88
N PHE A 20 22.94 -25.37 32.93
CA PHE A 20 22.12 -24.27 33.44
C PHE A 20 22.94 -23.00 33.75
N ALA A 21 24.08 -23.15 34.42
CA ALA A 21 24.90 -22.03 34.86
C ALA A 21 25.58 -21.35 33.66
N SER A 22 26.10 -22.15 32.72
CA SER A 22 26.72 -21.69 31.47
C SER A 22 25.72 -20.95 30.58
N ILE A 23 24.46 -21.39 30.54
CA ILE A 23 23.39 -20.72 29.81
C ILE A 23 23.05 -19.38 30.46
N VAL A 24 22.85 -19.35 31.78
CA VAL A 24 22.56 -18.08 32.50
C VAL A 24 23.70 -17.08 32.33
N ALA A 25 24.95 -17.50 32.51
CA ALA A 25 26.11 -16.62 32.40
C ALA A 25 26.24 -16.04 30.98
N ARG A 26 26.15 -16.89 29.95
CA ARG A 26 26.20 -16.45 28.55
C ARG A 26 25.07 -15.49 28.21
N ARG A 27 23.87 -15.72 28.74
CA ARG A 27 22.70 -14.85 28.49
C ARG A 27 22.83 -13.50 29.15
N LEU A 28 23.33 -13.46 30.39
CA LEU A 28 23.62 -12.22 31.12
C LEU A 28 24.90 -11.52 30.64
N GLY A 29 25.62 -12.07 29.66
CA GLY A 29 26.88 -11.52 29.16
C GLY A 29 28.00 -11.55 30.20
N ILE A 30 27.93 -12.48 31.17
CA ILE A 30 28.92 -12.62 32.24
C ILE A 30 30.09 -13.47 31.70
N PRO A 31 31.28 -12.87 31.50
CA PRO A 31 32.42 -13.59 30.93
C PRO A 31 33.04 -14.59 31.92
N ASP A 32 32.91 -14.33 33.23
CA ASP A 32 33.55 -15.10 34.29
C ASP A 32 32.53 -15.85 35.15
N LEU A 33 32.20 -17.07 34.72
CA LEU A 33 31.34 -17.98 35.46
C LEU A 33 32.16 -18.83 36.44
N TRP A 34 31.81 -18.71 37.71
CA TRP A 34 32.23 -19.66 38.74
C TRP A 34 31.02 -20.45 39.23
N GLN A 35 31.19 -21.76 39.35
CA GLN A 35 30.12 -22.70 39.69
C GLN A 35 30.61 -23.57 40.84
N SER A 36 29.94 -23.44 41.98
CA SER A 36 30.05 -24.33 43.12
C SER A 36 28.75 -25.11 43.14
N ALA A 37 28.71 -26.28 42.50
CA ALA A 37 27.51 -27.11 42.47
C ALA A 37 27.84 -28.59 42.69
N PHE A 38 27.10 -29.24 43.60
CA PHE A 38 27.36 -30.61 44.01
C PHE A 38 26.07 -31.42 43.99
N GLY A 39 25.99 -32.40 43.09
CA GLY A 39 24.86 -33.29 42.95
C GLY A 39 24.54 -34.07 44.22
N GLY A 40 23.26 -34.13 44.55
CA GLY A 40 22.73 -34.73 45.78
C GLY A 40 22.94 -33.92 47.05
N THR A 41 23.47 -32.69 46.97
CA THR A 41 23.57 -31.77 48.12
C THR A 41 22.43 -30.75 48.11
N GLY A 42 22.19 -30.09 49.25
CA GLY A 42 21.09 -29.16 49.46
C GLY A 42 21.41 -28.12 50.53
N TRP A 43 20.38 -27.41 50.98
CA TRP A 43 20.43 -26.53 52.15
C TRP A 43 20.78 -27.28 53.43
N VAL A 44 20.26 -28.50 53.59
CA VAL A 44 20.57 -29.44 54.67
C VAL A 44 21.14 -30.76 54.14
N ALA A 45 20.83 -31.13 52.89
CA ALA A 45 21.27 -32.39 52.31
C ALA A 45 22.79 -32.40 52.02
N THR A 46 23.42 -33.53 52.35
CA THR A 46 24.84 -33.82 52.08
C THR A 46 24.95 -35.08 51.22
N ASN A 47 26.04 -35.22 50.46
CA ASN A 47 26.28 -36.41 49.64
C ASN A 47 27.70 -36.93 49.85
N GLY A 48 27.84 -37.98 50.68
CA GLY A 48 29.13 -38.53 51.05
C GLY A 48 30.00 -37.50 51.78
N SER A 49 31.13 -37.15 51.20
CA SER A 49 32.03 -36.10 51.72
C SER A 49 31.70 -34.69 51.23
N ARG A 50 30.67 -34.51 50.38
CA ARG A 50 30.25 -33.21 49.85
C ARG A 50 29.33 -32.52 50.89
N PRO A 51 29.73 -31.35 51.45
CA PRO A 51 28.94 -30.66 52.48
C PRO A 51 27.66 -30.01 51.92
N ASN A 52 26.75 -29.62 52.82
CA ASN A 52 25.57 -28.82 52.51
C ASN A 52 25.99 -27.38 52.15
N LEU A 53 25.07 -26.53 51.68
CA LEU A 53 25.42 -25.17 51.27
C LEU A 53 26.01 -24.31 52.38
N LEU A 54 25.45 -24.37 53.60
CA LEU A 54 25.90 -23.54 54.72
C LEU A 54 27.38 -23.76 55.03
N ASP A 55 27.82 -25.02 54.97
CA ASP A 55 29.21 -25.41 55.22
C ASP A 55 30.13 -25.16 54.00
N ARG A 56 29.56 -24.82 52.84
CA ARG A 56 30.30 -24.50 51.60
C ARG A 56 30.61 -23.02 51.45
N ILE A 57 29.79 -22.14 52.02
CA ILE A 57 29.99 -20.69 51.92
C ILE A 57 31.18 -20.28 52.79
N VAL A 58 32.37 -20.18 52.19
CA VAL A 58 33.57 -19.73 52.89
C VAL A 58 33.80 -18.23 52.63
N PRO A 59 33.95 -17.38 53.66
CA PRO A 59 34.15 -15.93 53.48
C PRO A 59 35.38 -15.52 52.68
N ASP A 60 36.43 -16.36 52.65
CA ASP A 60 37.72 -16.08 51.99
C ASP A 60 38.07 -17.12 50.90
N GLY A 61 37.07 -17.86 50.38
CA GLY A 61 37.24 -18.88 49.33
C GLY A 61 36.89 -18.38 47.93
N VAL A 62 36.92 -19.27 46.93
CA VAL A 62 36.48 -19.00 45.53
C VAL A 62 35.05 -18.44 45.48
N ASP A 63 34.23 -18.75 46.49
CA ASP A 63 32.88 -18.24 46.66
C ASP A 63 32.80 -16.80 47.19
N ALA A 64 33.92 -16.09 47.41
CA ALA A 64 33.96 -14.76 48.04
C ALA A 64 33.89 -13.56 47.09
N GLU A 65 34.22 -13.72 45.80
CA GLU A 65 34.52 -12.58 44.90
C GLU A 65 33.45 -12.29 43.83
N GLY A 66 32.29 -12.95 43.86
CA GLY A 66 31.23 -12.74 42.86
C GLY A 66 30.49 -11.41 43.00
N ASP A 67 30.18 -10.77 41.86
CA ASP A 67 29.26 -9.61 41.80
C ASP A 67 27.79 -10.05 41.85
N ILE A 68 27.49 -11.23 41.29
CA ILE A 68 26.16 -11.85 41.23
C ILE A 68 26.25 -13.28 41.77
N TYR A 69 25.35 -13.61 42.70
CA TYR A 69 25.16 -14.96 43.25
C TYR A 69 23.80 -15.50 42.83
N ILE A 70 23.80 -16.72 42.29
CA ILE A 70 22.58 -17.46 42.00
C ILE A 70 22.62 -18.73 42.85
N VAL A 71 21.76 -18.78 43.87
CA VAL A 71 21.64 -19.92 44.78
C VAL A 71 20.48 -20.78 44.31
N ALA A 72 20.79 -21.86 43.61
CA ALA A 72 19.83 -22.70 42.91
C ALA A 72 19.82 -24.10 43.56
N MET A 73 19.05 -24.22 44.65
CA MET A 73 19.07 -25.38 45.55
C MET A 73 17.68 -25.71 46.09
N GLY A 74 17.49 -26.99 46.43
CA GLY A 74 16.28 -27.47 47.11
C GLY A 74 15.76 -28.79 46.55
N ILE A 75 16.31 -29.27 45.44
CA ILE A 75 15.89 -30.52 44.81
C ILE A 75 16.36 -31.72 45.62
N SER A 76 17.52 -31.64 46.27
CA SER A 76 18.00 -32.72 47.13
C SER A 76 17.43 -32.69 48.55
N ASP A 77 16.83 -31.57 48.98
CA ASP A 77 16.39 -31.40 50.37
C ASP A 77 15.03 -32.04 50.65
N ASN A 78 14.91 -32.66 51.83
CA ASN A 78 13.65 -33.13 52.38
C ASN A 78 13.56 -32.69 53.84
N GLY A 79 12.40 -32.15 54.26
CA GLY A 79 12.16 -31.75 55.65
C GLY A 79 12.33 -30.24 55.91
N ASN A 80 12.86 -29.89 57.09
CA ASN A 80 12.98 -28.49 57.52
C ASN A 80 14.30 -27.88 57.04
N VAL A 81 14.22 -26.84 56.21
CA VAL A 81 15.36 -26.11 55.65
C VAL A 81 15.47 -24.67 56.12
N PHE A 82 14.42 -24.13 56.77
CA PHE A 82 14.26 -22.69 57.03
C PHE A 82 15.49 -22.06 57.70
N ASN A 83 15.96 -22.63 58.82
CA ASN A 83 17.11 -22.08 59.55
C ASN A 83 18.40 -22.12 58.72
N ASN A 84 18.63 -23.19 57.95
CA ASN A 84 19.82 -23.29 57.10
C ASN A 84 19.79 -22.29 55.94
N VAL A 85 18.61 -22.01 55.37
CA VAL A 85 18.43 -20.95 54.37
C VAL A 85 18.75 -19.59 55.00
N VAL A 86 18.19 -19.29 56.18
CA VAL A 86 18.45 -18.03 56.91
C VAL A 86 19.93 -17.87 57.24
N ASP A 87 20.59 -18.90 57.77
CA ASP A 87 22.00 -18.84 58.15
C ASP A 87 22.91 -18.69 56.92
N SER A 88 22.59 -19.39 55.82
CA SER A 88 23.36 -19.30 54.57
C SER A 88 23.22 -17.91 53.93
N LEU A 89 22.01 -17.35 53.89
CA LEU A 89 21.77 -16.00 53.38
C LEU A 89 22.38 -14.92 54.29
N THR A 90 22.40 -15.15 55.61
CA THR A 90 23.11 -14.27 56.55
C THR A 90 24.61 -14.25 56.24
N GLN A 91 25.25 -15.40 56.05
CA GLN A 91 26.66 -15.46 55.68
C GLN A 91 26.95 -14.83 54.31
N LEU A 92 26.07 -15.05 53.32
CA LEU A 92 26.21 -14.45 52.00
C LEU A 92 26.08 -12.92 52.05
N THR A 93 25.03 -12.41 52.67
CA THR A 93 24.73 -10.96 52.71
C THR A 93 25.70 -10.18 53.59
N GLN A 94 26.10 -10.72 54.75
CA GLN A 94 27.08 -10.06 55.63
C GLN A 94 28.49 -10.07 55.06
N GLY A 95 28.89 -11.17 54.41
CA GLY A 95 30.20 -11.26 53.76
C GLY A 95 30.31 -10.43 52.48
N ARG A 96 29.18 -10.08 51.84
CA ARG A 96 29.14 -9.54 50.47
C ARG A 96 28.09 -8.43 50.31
N PRO A 97 28.25 -7.27 50.99
CA PRO A 97 27.21 -6.24 51.08
C PRO A 97 26.89 -5.54 49.74
N LEU A 98 27.73 -5.68 48.71
CA LEU A 98 27.51 -5.10 47.38
C LEU A 98 27.02 -6.10 46.33
N ALA A 99 27.02 -7.40 46.64
CA ALA A 99 26.65 -8.42 45.68
C ALA A 99 25.13 -8.52 45.50
N LYS A 100 24.69 -8.81 44.27
CA LYS A 100 23.30 -9.13 43.96
C LYS A 100 23.08 -10.63 44.19
N ILE A 101 22.11 -10.98 45.03
CA ILE A 101 21.86 -12.37 45.42
C ILE A 101 20.47 -12.78 44.96
N PHE A 102 20.43 -13.84 44.17
CA PHE A 102 19.24 -14.48 43.64
C PHE A 102 19.09 -15.86 44.23
N VAL A 103 17.90 -16.21 44.74
CA VAL A 103 17.59 -17.56 45.23
C VAL A 103 16.56 -18.18 44.32
N VAL A 104 16.93 -19.27 43.65
CA VAL A 104 16.03 -20.05 42.79
C VAL A 104 15.47 -21.21 43.61
N THR A 105 14.14 -21.33 43.70
CA THR A 105 13.50 -22.46 44.39
C THR A 105 13.74 -23.78 43.63
N GLY A 106 13.62 -24.91 44.33
CA GLY A 106 13.69 -26.22 43.68
C GLY A 106 12.45 -26.48 42.82
N PHE A 107 12.57 -27.33 41.82
CA PHE A 107 11.43 -27.76 40.99
C PHE A 107 11.05 -29.21 41.27
N ASN A 108 9.84 -29.58 40.86
CA ASN A 108 9.37 -30.96 40.95
C ASN A 108 10.05 -31.82 39.88
N ALA A 109 10.89 -32.75 40.33
CA ALA A 109 11.43 -33.80 39.48
C ALA A 109 10.29 -34.76 39.07
N GLN A 110 10.07 -34.96 37.77
CA GLN A 110 9.11 -35.90 37.17
C GLN A 110 9.58 -37.37 37.31
N ALA A 111 10.31 -37.70 38.37
CA ALA A 111 10.61 -39.09 38.69
C ALA A 111 9.34 -39.77 39.26
N PRO A 112 9.02 -41.01 38.87
CA PRO A 112 7.76 -41.69 39.23
C PRO A 112 7.45 -41.77 40.75
N ASP A 113 8.47 -41.61 41.60
CA ASP A 113 8.39 -41.90 43.04
C ASP A 113 8.71 -40.69 43.96
N ALA A 114 8.83 -39.46 43.42
CA ALA A 114 9.11 -38.28 44.24
C ALA A 114 7.82 -37.71 44.89
N PRO A 115 7.73 -37.59 46.23
CA PRO A 115 6.53 -37.03 46.86
C PRO A 115 6.40 -35.52 46.59
N ILE A 116 5.52 -35.15 45.66
CA ILE A 116 5.24 -33.74 45.27
C ILE A 116 4.99 -32.83 46.49
N ALA A 117 4.29 -33.34 47.52
CA ALA A 117 3.99 -32.60 48.74
C ALA A 117 5.23 -32.19 49.58
N SER A 118 6.33 -32.94 49.49
CA SER A 118 7.58 -32.61 50.20
C SER A 118 8.23 -31.35 49.62
N LYS A 119 8.17 -31.18 48.28
CA LYS A 119 8.81 -30.07 47.57
C LYS A 119 8.05 -28.76 47.69
N THR A 120 6.72 -28.80 47.63
CA THR A 120 5.91 -27.62 47.95
C THR A 120 6.22 -27.08 49.35
N ASN A 121 6.45 -27.96 50.34
CA ASN A 121 6.81 -27.55 51.69
C ASN A 121 8.24 -26.99 51.82
N VAL A 122 9.22 -27.58 51.12
CA VAL A 122 10.60 -27.04 51.08
C VAL A 122 10.63 -25.67 50.40
N ASN A 123 9.98 -25.52 49.25
CA ASN A 123 9.89 -24.24 48.53
C ASN A 123 9.18 -23.17 49.36
N GLN A 124 8.13 -23.52 50.11
CA GLN A 124 7.49 -22.57 51.02
C GLN A 124 8.44 -22.08 52.12
N GLN A 125 9.24 -22.96 52.71
CA GLN A 125 10.24 -22.56 53.71
C GLN A 125 11.34 -21.68 53.10
N ILE A 126 11.74 -21.91 51.85
CA ILE A 126 12.68 -21.04 51.13
C ILE A 126 12.04 -19.66 50.92
N ARG A 127 10.77 -19.60 50.47
CA ARG A 127 10.02 -18.34 50.32
C ARG A 127 9.98 -17.55 51.63
N ASP A 128 9.59 -18.20 52.71
CA ASP A 128 9.46 -17.57 54.02
C ASP A 128 10.82 -17.09 54.55
N ALA A 129 11.89 -17.85 54.32
CA ALA A 129 13.25 -17.48 54.73
C ALA A 129 13.80 -16.30 53.91
N VAL A 130 13.66 -16.32 52.59
CA VAL A 130 14.14 -15.24 51.70
C VAL A 130 13.39 -13.93 51.97
N ALA A 131 12.11 -13.97 52.34
CA ALA A 131 11.33 -12.79 52.71
C ALA A 131 11.91 -12.00 53.90
N LEU A 132 12.79 -12.62 54.71
CA LEU A 132 13.52 -11.94 55.79
C LEU A 132 14.71 -11.09 55.30
N PHE A 133 15.10 -11.20 54.03
CA PHE A 133 16.28 -10.54 53.45
C PHE A 133 15.88 -9.65 52.26
N PRO A 134 15.58 -8.36 52.49
CA PRO A 134 15.15 -7.45 51.43
C PRO A 134 16.17 -7.23 50.29
N SER A 135 17.45 -7.52 50.54
CA SER A 135 18.53 -7.43 49.55
C SER A 135 18.68 -8.68 48.68
N VAL A 136 17.89 -9.73 48.93
CA VAL A 136 17.89 -11.00 48.21
C VAL A 136 16.63 -11.09 47.38
N THR A 137 16.78 -11.44 46.10
CA THR A 137 15.65 -11.61 45.18
C THR A 137 15.30 -13.08 45.05
N LEU A 138 14.06 -13.43 45.36
CA LEU A 138 13.52 -14.77 45.14
C LEU A 138 13.12 -14.94 43.67
N LEU A 139 13.60 -16.01 43.03
CA LEU A 139 13.18 -16.48 41.72
C LEU A 139 12.41 -17.79 41.90
N ASP A 140 11.08 -17.71 41.98
CA ASP A 140 10.26 -18.89 42.29
C ASP A 140 10.03 -19.77 41.06
N ALA A 141 10.81 -20.85 40.94
CA ALA A 141 10.74 -21.83 39.87
C ALA A 141 9.66 -22.91 40.12
N ASP A 142 8.91 -22.82 41.22
CA ASP A 142 7.80 -23.72 41.54
C ASP A 142 6.68 -23.57 40.49
N GLY A 143 6.50 -24.60 39.65
CA GLY A 143 5.54 -24.59 38.54
C GLY A 143 6.11 -24.22 37.17
N VAL A 144 7.42 -23.96 37.05
CA VAL A 144 8.07 -23.81 35.74
C VAL A 144 8.12 -25.17 35.05
N SER A 145 7.47 -25.28 33.89
CA SER A 145 7.46 -26.50 33.08
C SER A 145 8.65 -26.53 32.13
N PHE A 146 9.40 -27.62 32.14
CA PHE A 146 10.52 -27.86 31.23
C PHE A 146 10.79 -29.35 31.08
N ALA A 147 11.51 -29.72 30.02
CA ALA A 147 11.81 -31.11 29.71
C ALA A 147 12.82 -31.71 30.70
N GLN A 148 12.56 -32.93 31.17
CA GLN A 148 13.39 -33.61 32.16
C GLN A 148 13.77 -34.99 31.66
N SER A 149 15.00 -35.39 31.96
CA SER A 149 15.47 -36.76 31.78
C SER A 149 14.71 -37.72 32.71
N GLY A 150 14.77 -39.03 32.44
CA GLY A 150 14.17 -40.04 33.32
C GLY A 150 14.69 -40.05 34.78
N SER A 151 15.77 -39.32 35.07
CA SER A 151 16.29 -39.11 36.42
C SER A 151 15.63 -37.95 37.19
N GLY A 152 14.76 -37.18 36.52
CA GLY A 152 14.11 -35.98 37.06
C GLY A 152 14.97 -34.71 37.03
N ASN A 153 16.23 -34.79 36.61
CA ASN A 153 17.03 -33.61 36.25
C ASN A 153 16.64 -33.10 34.85
N PRO A 154 16.86 -31.81 34.54
CA PRO A 154 16.61 -31.26 33.21
C PRO A 154 17.38 -32.04 32.14
N ASP A 155 16.78 -32.28 30.97
CA ASP A 155 17.51 -32.74 29.79
C ASP A 155 18.15 -31.53 29.06
N PRO A 156 18.82 -31.66 27.90
CA PRO A 156 19.42 -30.51 27.23
C PRO A 156 18.42 -29.38 26.93
N ALA A 157 17.18 -29.71 26.55
CA ALA A 157 16.13 -28.71 26.34
C ALA A 157 15.68 -28.09 27.67
N GLY A 158 15.57 -28.89 28.73
CA GLY A 158 15.27 -28.43 30.08
C GLY A 158 16.30 -27.47 30.66
N HIS A 159 17.60 -27.74 30.45
CA HIS A 159 18.69 -26.86 30.85
C HIS A 159 18.58 -25.50 30.16
N TRP A 160 18.23 -25.49 28.87
CA TRP A 160 17.96 -24.28 28.10
C TRP A 160 16.75 -23.50 28.60
N THR A 161 15.61 -24.16 28.78
CA THR A 161 14.38 -23.52 29.27
C THR A 161 14.59 -22.90 30.65
N LEU A 162 15.18 -23.66 31.58
CA LEU A 162 15.38 -23.20 32.95
C LEU A 162 16.45 -22.11 33.04
N GLY A 163 17.58 -22.28 32.35
CA GLY A 163 18.65 -21.27 32.33
C GLY A 163 18.17 -19.95 31.73
N THR A 164 17.37 -20.04 30.67
CA THR A 164 16.73 -18.87 30.07
C THR A 164 15.77 -18.20 31.02
N TRP A 165 14.82 -18.95 31.60
CA TRP A 165 13.85 -18.39 32.55
C TRP A 165 14.52 -17.66 33.71
N VAL A 166 15.55 -18.28 34.32
CA VAL A 166 16.30 -17.66 35.42
C VAL A 166 17.01 -16.38 34.96
N SER A 167 17.71 -16.40 33.83
CA SER A 167 18.40 -15.20 33.32
C SER A 167 17.44 -14.04 33.08
N THR A 168 16.25 -14.31 32.53
CA THR A 168 15.22 -13.29 32.30
C THR A 168 14.66 -12.74 33.61
N GLN A 169 14.46 -13.57 34.64
CA GLN A 169 14.03 -13.04 35.94
C GLN A 169 15.11 -12.16 36.59
N ILE A 170 16.39 -12.51 36.40
CA ILE A 170 17.52 -11.70 36.87
C ILE A 170 17.55 -10.37 36.13
N GLU A 171 17.48 -10.37 34.79
CA GLU A 171 17.43 -9.16 33.96
C GLU A 171 16.32 -8.20 34.45
N ARG A 172 15.09 -8.72 34.61
CA ARG A 172 13.94 -7.96 35.14
C ARG A 172 14.21 -7.38 36.53
N SER A 173 14.75 -8.18 37.44
CA SER A 173 15.02 -7.73 38.81
C SER A 173 16.10 -6.65 38.90
N LEU A 174 17.00 -6.61 37.91
CA LEU A 174 18.06 -5.62 37.80
C LEU A 174 17.62 -4.38 37.00
N GLY A 175 16.39 -4.35 36.49
CA GLY A 175 15.90 -3.28 35.61
C GLY A 175 16.64 -3.24 34.27
N ILE A 176 17.22 -4.37 33.86
CA ILE A 176 17.80 -4.59 32.55
C ILE A 176 16.65 -5.06 31.66
N ASP A 177 15.71 -4.17 31.37
CA ASP A 177 14.60 -4.46 30.44
C ASP A 177 15.14 -4.49 29.01
N GLY A 178 14.74 -5.52 28.24
CA GLY A 178 15.12 -5.68 26.84
C GLY A 178 15.07 -7.11 26.26
N ARG A 179 14.70 -8.13 27.05
CA ARG A 179 14.52 -9.50 26.52
C ARG A 179 13.19 -10.12 26.93
N VAL A 180 12.26 -10.13 26.00
CA VAL A 180 11.04 -10.97 26.04
C VAL A 180 11.35 -12.27 25.31
N GLU A 181 11.39 -13.39 26.02
CA GLU A 181 11.45 -14.72 25.39
C GLU A 181 10.23 -15.55 25.78
N THR A 182 9.52 -16.07 24.78
CA THR A 182 8.40 -17.01 24.95
C THR A 182 8.81 -18.33 24.32
N TYR A 183 8.72 -19.45 25.07
CA TYR A 183 9.03 -20.78 24.55
C TYR A 183 7.75 -21.59 24.36
N LEU A 184 7.63 -22.19 23.17
CA LEU A 184 6.64 -23.21 22.84
C LEU A 184 7.39 -24.51 22.55
N SER A 185 6.84 -25.63 22.99
CA SER A 185 7.40 -26.97 22.77
C SER A 185 6.32 -27.92 22.26
N GLY A 186 6.61 -28.70 21.22
CA GLY A 186 5.69 -29.62 20.55
C GLY A 186 5.34 -29.19 19.12
N ASP A 187 4.63 -30.06 18.38
CA ASP A 187 4.12 -29.75 17.05
C ASP A 187 3.13 -28.57 17.12
N ILE A 188 3.52 -27.41 16.59
CA ILE A 188 2.66 -26.24 16.52
C ILE A 188 1.82 -26.35 15.24
N VAL A 189 0.56 -26.76 15.38
CA VAL A 189 -0.43 -26.73 14.30
C VAL A 189 -1.39 -25.58 14.57
N GLY A 190 -1.11 -24.41 13.98
CA GLY A 190 -1.97 -23.22 14.04
C GLY A 190 -1.20 -21.90 14.23
N PRO A 191 -1.86 -20.74 14.05
CA PRO A 191 -1.23 -19.43 14.22
C PRO A 191 -0.87 -19.16 15.69
N LEU A 192 0.30 -18.56 15.88
CA LEU A 192 0.80 -18.11 17.17
C LEU A 192 0.54 -16.61 17.35
N PHE A 193 -0.19 -16.24 18.40
CA PHE A 193 -0.46 -14.84 18.73
C PHE A 193 0.41 -14.41 19.92
N LEU A 194 1.35 -13.49 19.68
CA LEU A 194 2.12 -12.83 20.74
C LEU A 194 1.59 -11.39 20.91
N LYS A 195 1.18 -11.02 22.13
CA LYS A 195 0.68 -9.67 22.46
C LYS A 195 1.68 -8.93 23.35
N GLY A 196 1.85 -7.63 23.12
CA GLY A 196 2.51 -6.69 24.05
C GLY A 196 3.93 -6.23 23.67
N PHE A 197 4.19 -5.94 22.40
CA PHE A 197 5.47 -5.36 21.95
C PHE A 197 5.39 -3.84 21.82
N ASP A 198 6.52 -3.17 22.10
CA ASP A 198 6.71 -1.72 21.97
C ASP A 198 7.47 -1.43 20.65
N PRO A 199 6.93 -0.59 19.74
CA PRO A 199 7.58 -0.26 18.48
C PRO A 199 8.91 0.49 18.62
N ALA A 200 9.30 0.97 19.81
CA ALA A 200 10.57 1.66 20.05
C ALA A 200 11.76 0.72 20.37
N GLU A 201 11.53 -0.59 20.50
CA GLU A 201 12.56 -1.57 20.90
C GLU A 201 12.94 -2.55 19.78
N THR A 202 14.18 -3.08 19.85
CA THR A 202 14.68 -4.10 18.93
C THR A 202 14.53 -5.50 19.53
N TYR A 203 13.84 -6.40 18.82
CA TYR A 203 13.60 -7.78 19.26
C TYR A 203 14.47 -8.79 18.49
N THR A 204 14.89 -9.88 19.15
CA THR A 204 15.62 -10.99 18.50
C THR A 204 14.78 -12.27 18.60
N PHE A 205 14.56 -12.93 17.47
CA PHE A 205 13.81 -14.20 17.41
C PHE A 205 14.75 -15.37 17.14
N THR A 206 14.63 -16.44 17.93
CA THR A 206 15.38 -17.69 17.73
C THR A 206 14.39 -18.84 17.60
N VAL A 207 14.40 -19.52 16.45
CA VAL A 207 13.64 -20.76 16.24
C VAL A 207 14.57 -21.93 16.54
N LEU A 208 14.15 -22.85 17.41
CA LEU A 208 14.89 -24.05 17.76
C LEU A 208 14.26 -25.24 17.04
N GLU A 209 15.01 -25.90 16.18
CA GLU A 209 14.61 -27.17 15.56
C GLU A 209 15.34 -28.30 16.32
N ASP A 210 14.57 -29.23 16.90
CA ASP A 210 15.07 -30.43 17.61
C ASP A 210 16.25 -30.19 18.58
N GLY A 211 16.23 -29.06 19.28
CA GLY A 211 17.20 -28.75 20.34
C GLY A 211 18.64 -28.50 19.86
N ASN A 212 18.87 -28.24 18.57
CA ASN A 212 20.21 -27.90 18.05
C ASN A 212 20.15 -26.64 17.16
N PRO A 213 21.01 -25.62 17.34
CA PRO A 213 20.97 -24.40 16.55
C PRO A 213 21.44 -24.66 15.10
N SER A 214 20.54 -25.05 14.20
CA SER A 214 20.86 -25.32 12.79
C SER A 214 20.84 -24.06 11.91
N THR A 215 20.17 -22.98 12.31
CA THR A 215 20.06 -21.76 11.47
C THR A 215 20.30 -20.49 12.29
N ARG A 216 21.40 -19.79 12.00
CA ARG A 216 21.66 -18.44 12.53
C ARG A 216 21.17 -17.41 11.52
N PHE A 217 20.30 -16.52 11.97
CA PHE A 217 19.99 -15.30 11.23
C PHE A 217 20.96 -14.21 11.65
N GLU A 218 21.47 -13.45 10.70
CA GLU A 218 22.27 -12.25 10.96
C GLU A 218 21.45 -11.05 10.50
N VAL A 219 21.24 -10.08 11.40
CA VAL A 219 20.60 -8.81 11.08
C VAL A 219 21.62 -7.96 10.34
N VAL A 220 21.32 -7.59 9.09
CA VAL A 220 22.16 -6.66 8.33
C VAL A 220 21.55 -5.28 8.45
N GLU A 221 22.30 -4.36 9.06
CA GLU A 221 21.90 -2.97 9.29
C GLU A 221 21.79 -2.20 7.96
N THR A 222 20.65 -1.56 7.72
CA THR A 222 20.49 -0.43 6.80
C THR A 222 19.61 0.61 7.48
N GLY A 223 20.01 1.89 7.44
CA GLY A 223 19.46 2.99 8.24
C GLY A 223 18.04 3.46 7.92
N ASP A 224 17.14 2.57 7.52
CA ASP A 224 15.69 2.78 7.45
C ASP A 224 15.00 1.78 8.41
N ALA A 225 13.78 2.09 8.86
CA ALA A 225 13.14 1.53 10.07
C ALA A 225 12.80 0.02 10.09
N PHE A 226 13.46 -0.84 9.29
CA PHE A 226 13.14 -2.27 9.15
C PHE A 226 14.40 -3.16 9.17
N PRO A 227 14.50 -4.17 10.05
CA PRO A 227 15.57 -5.17 9.98
C PRO A 227 15.21 -6.29 8.98
N LEU A 228 16.08 -6.53 8.00
CA LEU A 228 16.02 -7.68 7.09
C LEU A 228 16.78 -8.88 7.69
N LEU A 229 16.16 -10.07 7.68
CA LEU A 229 16.83 -11.33 8.01
C LEU A 229 17.22 -12.05 6.71
N LYS A 230 18.53 -12.31 6.54
CA LYS A 230 19.06 -13.02 5.37
C LYS A 230 19.26 -14.51 5.67
N LEU A 231 18.64 -15.39 4.90
CA LEU A 231 18.95 -16.83 4.92
C LEU A 231 20.24 -17.09 4.13
N LYS A 232 21.05 -18.08 4.56
CA LYS A 232 22.26 -18.48 3.82
C LYS A 232 21.97 -19.13 2.45
N SER A 233 20.70 -19.35 2.10
CA SER A 233 20.23 -19.78 0.78
C SER A 233 19.34 -18.71 0.14
N ASN A 234 19.94 -17.61 -0.34
CA ASN A 234 19.38 -16.60 -1.26
C ASN A 234 17.95 -16.04 -1.04
N GLU A 235 17.32 -16.27 0.11
CA GLU A 235 16.00 -15.73 0.43
C GLU A 235 16.10 -14.67 1.55
N PHE A 236 15.27 -13.63 1.42
CA PHE A 236 15.14 -12.54 2.37
C PHE A 236 13.83 -12.69 3.14
N ILE A 237 13.85 -12.45 4.45
CA ILE A 237 12.65 -12.37 5.29
C ILE A 237 12.58 -10.95 5.85
N MET A 238 11.51 -10.23 5.49
CA MET A 238 11.14 -8.95 6.11
C MET A 238 10.37 -9.24 7.41
N VAL A 239 10.68 -8.51 8.49
CA VAL A 239 9.98 -8.62 9.77
C VAL A 239 9.47 -7.23 10.14
N GLU A 240 8.16 -7.08 10.31
CA GLU A 240 7.53 -5.80 10.65
C GLU A 240 7.04 -5.72 12.11
N PRO A 241 7.05 -4.51 12.71
CA PRO A 241 6.53 -4.25 14.05
C PRO A 241 5.06 -3.83 13.93
N THR A 242 4.09 -4.65 14.30
CA THR A 242 3.43 -4.54 15.62
C THR A 242 2.63 -5.81 15.96
N SER A 243 2.74 -6.84 15.14
CA SER A 243 2.40 -8.21 15.52
C SER A 243 3.29 -9.16 14.72
N LEU A 244 4.11 -9.92 15.43
CA LEU A 244 5.11 -10.77 14.80
C LEU A 244 4.43 -11.95 14.09
N GLN A 245 4.41 -11.96 12.75
CA GLN A 245 4.20 -13.17 11.97
C GLN A 245 5.56 -13.67 11.45
N VAL A 246 5.96 -14.88 11.85
CA VAL A 246 7.16 -15.55 11.33
C VAL A 246 6.72 -16.76 10.51
N ARG A 247 7.07 -16.81 9.22
CA ARG A 247 6.89 -17.98 8.36
C ARG A 247 8.23 -18.70 8.22
N VAL A 248 8.29 -19.97 8.62
CA VAL A 248 9.43 -20.86 8.37
C VAL A 248 9.02 -21.88 7.30
N VAL A 249 9.84 -22.06 6.27
CA VAL A 249 9.69 -23.11 5.26
C VAL A 249 10.94 -24.00 5.30
N GLY A 250 10.78 -25.29 5.61
CA GLY A 250 11.85 -26.29 5.66
C GLY A 250 11.28 -27.71 5.45
N SER A 251 12.01 -28.55 4.71
CA SER A 251 11.52 -29.72 3.97
C SER A 251 11.10 -30.94 4.80
N LEU A 252 10.04 -31.63 4.36
CA LEU A 252 9.88 -33.07 4.58
C LEU A 252 10.88 -33.83 3.70
N GLY A 253 11.53 -34.84 4.29
CA GLY A 253 12.50 -35.70 3.64
C GLY A 253 11.95 -36.43 2.40
N SER A 254 12.90 -36.78 1.53
CA SER A 254 12.80 -37.50 0.26
C SER A 254 11.63 -38.51 0.11
N ASP A 255 11.02 -38.46 -1.08
CA ASP A 255 10.14 -39.46 -1.73
C ASP A 255 8.63 -39.22 -1.73
N VAL A 256 8.19 -38.07 -2.26
CA VAL A 256 6.90 -38.01 -2.98
C VAL A 256 7.07 -37.22 -4.29
N THR A 257 7.25 -37.94 -5.39
CA THR A 257 6.96 -37.44 -6.75
C THR A 257 5.46 -37.64 -7.01
N GLY A 258 4.71 -36.53 -7.07
CA GLY A 258 3.29 -36.51 -7.38
C GLY A 258 2.60 -35.34 -6.70
N ASP A 259 1.83 -34.57 -7.46
CA ASP A 259 1.05 -33.44 -6.95
C ASP A 259 0.19 -33.85 -5.75
N ILE A 260 0.46 -33.23 -4.60
CA ILE A 260 -0.45 -33.22 -3.45
C ILE A 260 -0.69 -31.76 -3.09
N ALA A 261 -1.81 -31.24 -3.59
CA ALA A 261 -2.37 -29.96 -3.19
C ALA A 261 -2.86 -30.03 -1.74
N PHE A 262 -2.44 -29.06 -0.92
CA PHE A 262 -3.19 -28.60 0.25
C PHE A 262 -3.59 -27.15 -0.01
N GLY A 263 -4.82 -26.97 -0.49
CA GLY A 263 -5.48 -25.67 -0.53
C GLY A 263 -5.86 -25.24 0.88
N MET A 264 -5.21 -24.19 1.38
CA MET A 264 -5.72 -23.35 2.47
C MET A 264 -5.39 -21.90 2.14
N ILE A 265 -6.43 -21.18 1.72
CA ILE A 265 -6.48 -19.75 1.45
C ILE A 265 -6.27 -19.02 2.78
N PHE A 266 -5.11 -18.40 3.01
CA PHE A 266 -4.94 -17.42 4.08
C PHE A 266 -4.96 -16.03 3.47
N PRO A 267 -5.73 -15.08 4.03
CA PRO A 267 -5.64 -13.71 3.61
C PRO A 267 -4.26 -13.12 3.93
N ARG A 268 -3.71 -12.33 3.01
CA ARG A 268 -2.62 -11.39 3.32
C ARG A 268 -3.24 -10.09 3.82
N PHE A 269 -2.63 -9.53 4.84
CA PHE A 269 -3.09 -8.36 5.56
C PHE A 269 -2.00 -7.30 5.52
N GLY A 270 -2.34 -6.10 5.05
CA GLY A 270 -1.59 -4.87 5.27
C GLY A 270 -1.65 -4.40 6.72
N ASP A 271 -1.00 -3.28 7.02
CA ASP A 271 -1.09 -2.61 8.31
C ASP A 271 -2.10 -1.44 8.27
N ARG A 272 -1.74 -0.22 8.67
CA ARG A 272 -2.61 0.98 8.50
C ARG A 272 -1.83 2.11 7.84
N ASN A 273 -0.73 1.78 7.18
CA ASN A 273 0.16 2.67 6.49
C ASN A 273 0.29 2.19 5.04
N ASP A 274 0.91 3.00 4.19
CA ASP A 274 1.19 2.65 2.81
C ASP A 274 1.90 1.29 2.69
N ASN A 275 1.25 0.34 2.03
CA ASN A 275 1.74 -1.02 1.89
C ASN A 275 2.05 -1.40 0.43
N HIS A 276 2.93 -2.37 0.27
CA HIS A 276 3.17 -3.03 -1.00
C HIS A 276 3.04 -4.53 -0.80
N ILE A 277 1.90 -5.10 -1.22
CA ILE A 277 1.53 -6.48 -0.95
C ILE A 277 1.51 -7.27 -2.25
N PHE A 278 2.25 -8.39 -2.26
CA PHE A 278 2.35 -9.28 -3.42
C PHE A 278 1.67 -10.64 -3.14
N GLY A 279 0.92 -11.12 -4.13
CA GLY A 279 0.24 -12.41 -4.17
C GLY A 279 1.19 -13.61 -4.11
N ALA A 280 0.63 -14.79 -3.81
CA ALA A 280 1.36 -16.05 -3.88
C ALA A 280 1.28 -16.63 -5.31
N THR A 281 1.49 -17.94 -5.49
CA THR A 281 1.26 -18.63 -6.79
C THR A 281 -0.11 -19.31 -6.85
N THR A 282 -1.03 -18.95 -5.95
CA THR A 282 -2.34 -19.57 -5.77
C THR A 282 -3.34 -18.49 -5.41
N SER A 283 -4.62 -18.70 -5.72
CA SER A 283 -5.75 -17.88 -5.26
C SER A 283 -5.60 -17.45 -3.78
N VAL A 284 -5.67 -16.16 -3.54
CA VAL A 284 -5.48 -15.47 -2.27
C VAL A 284 -6.54 -14.40 -2.06
N LYS A 285 -6.74 -14.05 -0.79
CA LYS A 285 -7.42 -12.81 -0.42
C LYS A 285 -6.37 -11.81 0.04
N ILE A 286 -6.42 -10.58 -0.45
CA ILE A 286 -5.49 -9.51 -0.12
C ILE A 286 -6.28 -8.36 0.49
N TYR A 287 -5.83 -7.87 1.65
CA TYR A 287 -6.45 -6.75 2.36
C TYR A 287 -5.41 -5.65 2.56
N GLY A 288 -5.67 -4.42 2.09
CA GLY A 288 -4.79 -3.25 2.26
C GLY A 288 -4.98 -2.52 3.59
N PHE A 289 -6.24 -2.33 3.99
CA PHE A 289 -6.72 -1.53 5.13
C PHE A 289 -6.69 -0.02 4.87
N GLU A 290 -6.11 0.78 5.78
CA GLU A 290 -6.02 2.23 5.60
C GLU A 290 -4.64 2.54 5.03
N GLY A 291 -4.52 3.40 4.03
CA GLY A 291 -3.19 3.74 3.49
C GLY A 291 -3.23 4.22 2.04
N VAL A 292 -2.06 4.30 1.42
CA VAL A 292 -1.93 4.32 -0.05
C VAL A 292 -1.20 3.03 -0.42
N ASP A 293 -1.95 2.06 -0.88
CA ASP A 293 -1.50 0.69 -1.05
C ASP A 293 -1.22 0.34 -2.50
N TYR A 294 -0.26 -0.55 -2.70
CA TYR A 294 -0.06 -1.23 -3.98
C TYR A 294 -0.21 -2.74 -3.79
N LEU A 295 -1.31 -3.26 -4.30
CA LEU A 295 -1.76 -4.63 -4.11
C LEU A 295 -1.69 -5.36 -5.46
N ILE A 296 -0.87 -6.41 -5.50
CA ILE A 296 -0.70 -7.24 -6.69
C ILE A 296 -1.12 -8.65 -6.35
N GLY A 297 -2.04 -9.22 -7.12
CA GLY A 297 -2.50 -10.60 -7.05
C GLY A 297 -1.48 -11.59 -7.58
N SER A 298 -1.96 -12.81 -7.72
CA SER A 298 -1.31 -13.99 -8.24
C SER A 298 -1.80 -14.27 -9.66
N PRO A 299 -1.25 -15.28 -10.35
CA PRO A 299 -1.79 -15.68 -11.66
C PRO A 299 -3.11 -16.48 -11.62
N GLU A 300 -3.81 -16.52 -10.48
CA GLU A 300 -5.04 -17.29 -10.24
C GLU A 300 -6.10 -16.35 -9.65
N ASP A 301 -7.38 -16.74 -9.69
CA ASP A 301 -8.51 -15.95 -9.19
C ASP A 301 -8.32 -15.45 -7.74
N ASP A 302 -8.22 -14.15 -7.56
CA ASP A 302 -7.98 -13.48 -6.28
C ASP A 302 -9.15 -12.59 -5.83
N ILE A 303 -9.14 -12.24 -4.55
CA ILE A 303 -10.00 -11.20 -3.99
C ILE A 303 -9.11 -10.16 -3.34
N ILE A 304 -9.09 -8.94 -3.87
CA ILE A 304 -8.33 -7.80 -3.37
C ILE A 304 -9.32 -6.78 -2.80
N ASP A 305 -9.10 -6.36 -1.56
CA ASP A 305 -9.88 -5.34 -0.84
C ASP A 305 -8.88 -4.33 -0.27
N ALA A 306 -8.73 -3.19 -0.92
CA ALA A 306 -7.70 -2.22 -0.58
C ALA A 306 -8.08 -1.44 0.68
N GLY A 307 -9.34 -1.04 0.81
CA GLY A 307 -9.84 -0.27 1.95
C GLY A 307 -9.68 1.23 1.72
N PRO A 308 -9.75 2.08 2.75
CA PRO A 308 -9.64 3.52 2.54
C PRO A 308 -8.23 3.93 2.10
N GLY A 309 -8.11 4.63 0.98
CA GLY A 309 -6.82 4.95 0.40
C GLY A 309 -6.88 5.47 -1.02
N ASN A 310 -5.73 5.81 -1.59
CA ASN A 310 -5.62 6.06 -3.03
C ASN A 310 -4.77 4.94 -3.64
N ASP A 311 -5.37 3.79 -3.80
CA ASP A 311 -4.71 2.51 -3.91
C ASP A 311 -4.49 2.10 -5.37
N LYS A 312 -3.64 1.10 -5.55
CA LYS A 312 -3.35 0.48 -6.84
C LYS A 312 -3.59 -1.01 -6.72
N LEU A 313 -4.54 -1.51 -7.51
CA LEU A 313 -4.95 -2.90 -7.49
C LEU A 313 -4.64 -3.52 -8.85
N ASP A 314 -3.82 -4.57 -8.85
CA ASP A 314 -3.50 -5.37 -10.03
C ASP A 314 -3.77 -6.84 -9.69
N GLY A 315 -4.90 -7.39 -10.14
CA GLY A 315 -5.22 -8.81 -9.95
C GLY A 315 -4.17 -9.74 -10.54
N GLY A 316 -3.46 -9.28 -11.57
CA GLY A 316 -2.67 -10.13 -12.44
C GLY A 316 -3.58 -10.96 -13.35
N PRO A 317 -3.06 -12.06 -13.92
CA PRO A 317 -3.89 -13.01 -14.65
C PRO A 317 -4.85 -13.72 -13.70
N GLY A 318 -6.09 -13.94 -14.11
CA GLY A 318 -7.05 -14.64 -13.25
C GLY A 318 -8.46 -14.19 -13.56
N HIS A 319 -9.43 -14.60 -12.75
CA HIS A 319 -10.71 -13.93 -12.65
C HIS A 319 -10.77 -13.26 -11.26
N ASP A 320 -10.33 -12.01 -11.18
CA ASP A 320 -10.07 -11.36 -9.90
C ASP A 320 -11.22 -10.46 -9.47
N GLU A 321 -11.54 -10.44 -8.17
CA GLU A 321 -12.43 -9.44 -7.57
C GLU A 321 -11.57 -8.36 -6.92
N MET A 322 -11.68 -7.11 -7.38
CA MET A 322 -10.92 -5.97 -6.88
C MET A 322 -11.88 -4.91 -6.33
N ILE A 323 -11.73 -4.60 -5.05
CA ILE A 323 -12.49 -3.60 -4.30
C ILE A 323 -11.47 -2.56 -3.80
N GLY A 324 -11.51 -1.35 -4.33
CA GLY A 324 -10.66 -0.24 -3.91
C GLY A 324 -11.15 0.32 -2.58
N GLY A 325 -12.35 0.90 -2.59
CA GLY A 325 -12.97 1.48 -1.41
C GLY A 325 -12.79 2.99 -1.38
N PRO A 326 -12.92 3.66 -0.21
CA PRO A 326 -12.88 5.11 -0.18
C PRO A 326 -11.53 5.72 -0.56
N GLY A 327 -11.48 6.36 -1.72
CA GLY A 327 -10.48 7.33 -2.17
C GLY A 327 -10.32 7.23 -3.68
N ASN A 328 -9.19 7.68 -4.22
CA ASN A 328 -8.98 7.68 -5.67
C ASN A 328 -8.03 6.55 -6.08
N ASP A 329 -8.61 5.47 -6.56
CA ASP A 329 -7.95 4.20 -6.80
C ASP A 329 -7.68 3.95 -8.30
N ILE A 330 -6.74 3.02 -8.56
CA ILE A 330 -6.40 2.57 -9.91
C ILE A 330 -6.45 1.05 -9.97
N TYR A 331 -7.24 0.54 -10.92
CA TYR A 331 -7.46 -0.89 -11.12
C TYR A 331 -6.85 -1.34 -12.44
N TRP A 332 -6.01 -2.37 -12.45
CA TRP A 332 -5.56 -3.03 -13.67
C TRP A 332 -6.46 -4.21 -14.00
N VAL A 333 -7.09 -4.15 -15.17
CA VAL A 333 -7.98 -5.19 -15.66
C VAL A 333 -7.39 -5.80 -16.93
N ASP A 334 -6.98 -7.07 -16.84
CA ASP A 334 -6.33 -7.79 -17.94
C ASP A 334 -7.09 -9.04 -18.40
N SER A 335 -8.12 -9.43 -17.65
CA SER A 335 -8.93 -10.61 -17.91
C SER A 335 -10.43 -10.28 -17.94
N ILE A 336 -11.15 -10.88 -18.89
CA ILE A 336 -12.60 -10.73 -19.00
C ILE A 336 -13.37 -11.25 -17.78
N GLY A 337 -12.70 -12.02 -16.92
CA GLY A 337 -13.25 -12.55 -15.68
C GLY A 337 -13.14 -11.60 -14.50
N ASP A 338 -12.37 -10.51 -14.63
CA ASP A 338 -12.15 -9.57 -13.54
C ASP A 338 -13.41 -8.77 -13.23
N LEU A 339 -13.64 -8.56 -11.95
CA LEU A 339 -14.72 -7.78 -11.37
C LEU A 339 -14.09 -6.66 -10.53
N VAL A 340 -14.22 -5.43 -11.01
CA VAL A 340 -13.94 -4.24 -10.21
C VAL A 340 -15.21 -3.76 -9.54
N VAL A 341 -15.12 -3.36 -8.27
CA VAL A 341 -16.26 -2.98 -7.43
C VAL A 341 -15.99 -1.62 -6.80
N GLU A 342 -16.93 -0.70 -7.01
CA GLU A 342 -16.88 0.68 -6.50
C GLU A 342 -18.27 1.07 -5.97
N GLU A 343 -18.33 1.69 -4.79
CA GLU A 343 -19.59 2.22 -4.24
C GLU A 343 -19.74 3.72 -4.51
N VAL A 344 -20.96 4.23 -4.35
CA VAL A 344 -21.27 5.63 -4.68
C VAL A 344 -20.52 6.59 -3.76
N GLY A 345 -19.70 7.47 -4.35
CA GLY A 345 -19.05 8.58 -3.66
C GLY A 345 -17.82 8.18 -2.85
N GLU A 346 -17.15 7.11 -3.26
CA GLU A 346 -15.91 6.64 -2.65
C GLU A 346 -14.67 7.36 -3.22
N GLY A 347 -14.67 7.79 -4.48
CA GLY A 347 -13.75 8.83 -4.94
C GLY A 347 -13.80 9.09 -6.43
N TYR A 348 -12.63 9.16 -7.06
CA TYR A 348 -12.47 9.24 -8.51
C TYR A 348 -11.53 8.11 -8.94
N ASP A 349 -12.10 7.13 -9.62
CA ASP A 349 -11.47 5.83 -9.77
C ASP A 349 -11.21 5.52 -11.25
N ILE A 350 -10.02 4.97 -11.53
CA ILE A 350 -9.56 4.74 -12.90
C ILE A 350 -9.34 3.25 -13.14
N VAL A 351 -9.96 2.72 -14.19
CA VAL A 351 -9.63 1.40 -14.73
C VAL A 351 -8.61 1.52 -15.85
N MET A 352 -7.50 0.83 -15.69
CA MET A 352 -6.45 0.62 -16.68
C MET A 352 -6.70 -0.73 -17.35
N SER A 353 -7.32 -0.75 -18.54
CA SER A 353 -7.75 -2.00 -19.18
C SER A 353 -6.95 -2.37 -20.41
N SER A 354 -6.46 -3.60 -20.48
CA SER A 354 -5.89 -4.17 -21.71
C SER A 354 -6.89 -4.96 -22.56
N LEU A 355 -8.16 -5.00 -22.14
CA LEU A 355 -9.23 -5.75 -22.79
C LEU A 355 -9.89 -4.94 -23.91
N ASP A 356 -10.10 -5.61 -25.06
CA ASP A 356 -10.85 -5.02 -26.16
C ASP A 356 -12.36 -4.99 -25.87
N GLY A 357 -12.96 -3.80 -25.93
CA GLY A 357 -14.37 -3.57 -25.67
C GLY A 357 -14.73 -3.51 -24.18
N TYR A 358 -13.77 -3.18 -23.31
CA TYR A 358 -14.06 -2.99 -21.89
C TYR A 358 -15.02 -1.82 -21.67
N VAL A 359 -15.94 -1.98 -20.71
CA VAL A 359 -16.97 -0.99 -20.39
C VAL A 359 -16.92 -0.76 -18.90
N LEU A 360 -16.81 0.50 -18.48
CA LEU A 360 -16.83 0.86 -17.07
C LEU A 360 -18.11 0.36 -16.39
N PRO A 361 -17.99 -0.34 -15.25
CA PRO A 361 -19.12 -0.57 -14.36
C PRO A 361 -19.67 0.76 -13.81
N ALA A 362 -20.82 0.71 -13.14
CA ALA A 362 -21.35 1.90 -12.46
C ALA A 362 -20.37 2.42 -11.40
N ASN A 363 -20.44 3.72 -11.12
CA ASN A 363 -19.63 4.45 -10.13
C ASN A 363 -18.14 4.63 -10.47
N PHE A 364 -17.65 4.10 -11.60
CA PHE A 364 -16.31 4.42 -12.07
C PHE A 364 -16.32 5.68 -12.94
N GLU A 365 -15.29 6.51 -12.82
CA GLU A 365 -15.15 7.75 -13.60
C GLU A 365 -14.10 7.68 -14.70
N GLY A 366 -13.09 6.80 -14.62
CA GLY A 366 -11.96 6.80 -15.54
C GLY A 366 -11.71 5.48 -16.25
N LEU A 367 -11.43 5.53 -17.56
CA LEU A 367 -10.92 4.39 -18.33
C LEU A 367 -9.72 4.80 -19.17
N ASP A 368 -8.58 4.13 -18.97
CA ASP A 368 -7.39 4.21 -19.82
C ASP A 368 -7.21 2.86 -20.53
N LEU A 369 -7.26 2.86 -21.88
CA LEU A 369 -6.98 1.66 -22.67
C LEU A 369 -5.48 1.41 -22.77
N LEU A 370 -5.07 0.16 -22.57
CA LEU A 370 -3.68 -0.29 -22.61
C LEU A 370 -3.45 -1.35 -23.69
N GLY A 371 -2.18 -1.56 -24.03
CA GLY A 371 -1.74 -2.69 -24.84
C GLY A 371 -2.40 -2.74 -26.22
N GLY A 372 -3.11 -3.84 -26.49
CA GLY A 372 -3.75 -4.11 -27.79
C GLY A 372 -5.24 -3.81 -27.84
N ALA A 373 -5.81 -3.20 -26.80
CA ALA A 373 -7.23 -2.84 -26.77
C ALA A 373 -7.55 -1.81 -27.86
N LEU A 374 -8.62 -2.03 -28.63
CA LEU A 374 -9.07 -1.18 -29.72
C LEU A 374 -10.42 -0.52 -29.42
N SER A 375 -11.09 -0.87 -28.33
CA SER A 375 -12.37 -0.27 -27.97
C SER A 375 -12.57 -0.23 -26.46
N GLY A 376 -13.25 0.80 -25.99
CA GLY A 376 -13.63 1.00 -24.61
C GLY A 376 -14.92 1.82 -24.50
N GLY A 377 -15.55 1.84 -23.34
CA GLY A 377 -16.69 2.72 -23.11
C GLY A 377 -16.95 3.04 -21.64
N GLY A 378 -17.66 4.14 -21.43
CA GLY A 378 -18.12 4.62 -20.15
C GLY A 378 -19.40 3.95 -19.66
N ASN A 379 -20.01 4.59 -18.67
CA ASN A 379 -21.28 4.27 -18.03
C ASN A 379 -22.27 5.44 -18.20
N ASP A 380 -23.25 5.59 -17.30
CA ASP A 380 -24.26 6.67 -17.39
C ASP A 380 -23.86 7.91 -16.53
N ALA A 381 -22.61 7.98 -16.06
CA ALA A 381 -22.04 9.08 -15.29
C ALA A 381 -20.92 9.76 -16.09
N ASN A 382 -20.54 10.97 -15.67
CA ASN A 382 -19.47 11.72 -16.30
C ASN A 382 -18.14 10.95 -16.22
N ASN A 383 -17.61 10.54 -17.37
CA ASN A 383 -16.41 9.72 -17.47
C ASN A 383 -15.27 10.45 -18.21
N TYR A 384 -14.05 10.05 -17.87
CA TYR A 384 -12.84 10.38 -18.60
C TYR A 384 -12.31 9.12 -19.29
N LEU A 385 -12.42 9.09 -20.61
CA LEU A 385 -12.00 7.96 -21.43
C LEU A 385 -10.75 8.34 -22.23
N ARG A 386 -9.67 7.58 -22.06
CA ARG A 386 -8.43 7.75 -22.83
C ARG A 386 -8.10 6.50 -23.63
N GLY A 387 -7.85 6.70 -24.92
CA GLY A 387 -7.32 5.70 -25.84
C GLY A 387 -5.84 5.40 -25.62
N ASN A 388 -5.28 4.65 -26.55
CA ASN A 388 -3.85 4.37 -26.68
C ASN A 388 -3.37 4.81 -28.07
N GLY A 389 -2.13 4.47 -28.45
CA GLY A 389 -1.58 4.86 -29.76
C GLY A 389 -2.09 4.03 -30.95
N LEU A 390 -3.28 3.45 -30.87
CA LEU A 390 -3.90 2.61 -31.91
C LEU A 390 -5.24 3.24 -32.31
N ASN A 391 -5.80 2.79 -33.44
CA ASN A 391 -7.14 3.20 -33.87
C ASN A 391 -8.21 2.68 -32.90
N ASN A 392 -8.64 3.51 -31.97
CA ASN A 392 -9.59 3.19 -30.91
C ASN A 392 -11.04 3.54 -31.27
N LYS A 393 -11.96 2.88 -30.57
CA LYS A 393 -13.39 3.20 -30.57
C LYS A 393 -13.83 3.43 -29.13
N LEU A 394 -14.09 4.68 -28.77
CA LEU A 394 -14.47 5.09 -27.42
C LEU A 394 -15.92 5.58 -27.43
N PHE A 395 -16.70 5.10 -26.47
CA PHE A 395 -18.12 5.42 -26.33
C PHE A 395 -18.40 5.96 -24.91
N GLY A 396 -18.70 7.25 -24.77
CA GLY A 396 -19.03 7.89 -23.50
C GLY A 396 -20.32 7.34 -22.89
N ARG A 397 -21.39 7.40 -23.69
CA ARG A 397 -22.78 6.97 -23.44
C ARG A 397 -23.65 8.06 -22.83
N GLY A 398 -23.61 8.27 -21.52
CA GLY A 398 -24.45 9.26 -20.87
C GLY A 398 -23.68 9.92 -19.75
N GLY A 399 -24.04 11.17 -19.43
CA GLY A 399 -23.21 12.02 -18.58
C GLY A 399 -22.31 12.92 -19.41
N ASP A 400 -21.78 13.98 -18.78
CA ASP A 400 -20.89 14.91 -19.46
C ASP A 400 -19.47 14.30 -19.52
N ASP A 401 -19.11 13.66 -20.63
CA ASP A 401 -17.88 12.88 -20.79
C ASP A 401 -16.72 13.69 -21.36
N ARG A 402 -15.49 13.26 -21.06
CA ARG A 402 -14.27 13.71 -21.76
C ARG A 402 -13.59 12.51 -22.40
N ILE A 403 -13.45 12.54 -23.71
CA ILE A 403 -12.91 11.45 -24.52
C ILE A 403 -11.65 11.92 -25.27
N GLU A 404 -10.53 11.24 -25.04
CA GLU A 404 -9.24 11.50 -25.69
C GLU A 404 -8.80 10.27 -26.51
N GLY A 405 -8.73 10.40 -27.83
CA GLY A 405 -8.30 9.33 -28.75
C GLY A 405 -6.80 9.01 -28.68
N MET A 406 -5.99 10.05 -28.52
CA MET A 406 -4.52 10.05 -28.43
C MET A 406 -3.78 10.02 -29.76
N SER A 407 -3.58 8.87 -30.39
CA SER A 407 -2.88 8.77 -31.68
C SER A 407 -3.39 7.53 -32.39
N GLY A 408 -3.39 7.55 -33.72
CA GLY A 408 -4.20 6.61 -34.47
C GLY A 408 -5.49 7.27 -34.95
N ARG A 409 -6.19 6.59 -35.86
CA ARG A 409 -7.44 7.08 -36.43
C ARG A 409 -8.61 6.56 -35.63
N ASP A 410 -9.11 7.40 -34.76
CA ASP A 410 -10.04 7.06 -33.71
C ASP A 410 -11.48 7.37 -34.10
N LEU A 411 -12.40 6.66 -33.44
CA LEU A 411 -13.83 6.92 -33.47
C LEU A 411 -14.25 7.22 -32.04
N LEU A 412 -14.59 8.48 -31.78
CA LEU A 412 -15.08 8.95 -30.50
C LEU A 412 -16.59 9.22 -30.62
N ASP A 413 -17.37 8.66 -29.72
CA ASP A 413 -18.83 8.82 -29.63
C ASP A 413 -19.16 9.27 -28.20
N GLY A 414 -19.55 10.53 -28.03
CA GLY A 414 -19.88 11.16 -26.76
C GLY A 414 -21.12 10.52 -26.14
N GLY A 415 -22.26 10.67 -26.80
CA GLY A 415 -23.50 10.01 -26.44
C GLY A 415 -24.61 11.01 -26.11
N ASP A 416 -25.17 10.91 -24.92
CA ASP A 416 -26.13 11.86 -24.36
C ASP A 416 -25.41 12.77 -23.33
N ASP A 417 -25.89 13.99 -23.16
CA ASP A 417 -25.32 15.07 -22.33
C ASP A 417 -24.13 15.80 -22.99
N ASN A 418 -23.38 16.67 -22.28
CA ASN A 418 -22.45 17.61 -22.93
C ASN A 418 -21.02 17.10 -22.88
N ASP A 419 -20.51 16.67 -24.02
CA ASP A 419 -19.24 15.95 -24.09
C ASP A 419 -18.08 16.81 -24.59
N ILE A 420 -16.86 16.39 -24.27
CA ILE A 420 -15.61 16.94 -24.80
C ILE A 420 -14.84 15.85 -25.53
N LEU A 421 -14.69 16.00 -26.84
CA LEU A 421 -14.04 15.05 -27.73
C LEU A 421 -12.75 15.64 -28.30
N ASP A 422 -11.64 14.93 -28.08
CA ASP A 422 -10.31 15.27 -28.58
C ASP A 422 -9.70 14.03 -29.25
N GLY A 423 -9.69 14.01 -30.58
CA GLY A 423 -9.15 12.89 -31.37
C GLY A 423 -7.64 12.69 -31.18
N GLY A 424 -6.90 13.79 -31.03
CA GLY A 424 -5.46 13.80 -31.17
C GLY A 424 -5.01 14.16 -32.59
N PRO A 425 -3.77 13.83 -32.98
CA PRO A 425 -3.07 14.41 -34.13
C PRO A 425 -3.30 13.69 -35.48
N ASP A 426 -4.07 12.61 -35.50
CA ASP A 426 -4.31 11.77 -36.66
C ASP A 426 -5.75 11.96 -37.16
N ALA A 427 -6.13 11.36 -38.29
CA ALA A 427 -7.45 11.59 -38.88
C ALA A 427 -8.58 10.90 -38.12
N ASP A 428 -9.34 11.66 -37.33
CA ASP A 428 -10.32 11.11 -36.38
C ASP A 428 -11.78 11.35 -36.77
N THR A 429 -12.68 10.56 -36.20
CA THR A 429 -14.14 10.78 -36.30
C THR A 429 -14.70 11.03 -34.91
N MET A 430 -15.28 12.21 -34.71
CA MET A 430 -15.88 12.62 -33.45
C MET A 430 -17.39 12.83 -33.63
N ILE A 431 -18.18 12.13 -32.84
CA ILE A 431 -19.64 12.14 -32.83
C ILE A 431 -20.05 12.59 -31.42
N GLY A 432 -20.65 13.77 -31.28
CA GLY A 432 -21.06 14.34 -29.99
C GLY A 432 -22.34 13.67 -29.51
N GLY A 433 -23.41 13.79 -30.29
CA GLY A 433 -24.68 13.16 -29.97
C GLY A 433 -25.64 14.18 -29.38
N ARG A 434 -26.38 13.84 -28.32
CA ARG A 434 -27.34 14.77 -27.71
C ARG A 434 -26.65 15.62 -26.66
N GLY A 435 -26.27 16.83 -26.98
CA GLY A 435 -25.55 17.61 -25.99
C GLY A 435 -25.42 19.05 -26.39
N ASN A 436 -24.58 19.79 -25.70
CA ASN A 436 -23.83 20.87 -26.32
C ASN A 436 -22.37 20.42 -26.28
N ASP A 437 -21.90 19.85 -27.38
CA ASP A 437 -20.65 19.12 -27.39
C ASP A 437 -19.48 20.00 -27.81
N GLN A 438 -18.29 19.63 -27.36
CA GLN A 438 -17.04 20.32 -27.68
C GLN A 438 -16.10 19.40 -28.44
N TYR A 439 -15.53 19.92 -29.52
CA TYR A 439 -14.63 19.20 -30.40
C TYR A 439 -13.30 19.91 -30.53
N TYR A 440 -12.21 19.17 -30.41
CA TYR A 440 -10.87 19.65 -30.73
C TYR A 440 -10.46 19.07 -32.08
N VAL A 441 -10.21 19.94 -33.05
CA VAL A 441 -9.85 19.57 -34.42
C VAL A 441 -8.46 20.12 -34.75
N ASP A 442 -7.54 19.24 -35.10
CA ASP A 442 -6.17 19.62 -35.43
C ASP A 442 -5.62 18.97 -36.72
N ASP A 443 -6.29 17.94 -37.26
CA ASP A 443 -5.97 17.34 -38.56
C ASP A 443 -7.05 17.69 -39.62
N PRO A 444 -6.66 18.05 -40.86
CA PRO A 444 -7.62 18.39 -41.91
C PRO A 444 -8.55 17.24 -42.34
N LEU A 445 -8.31 16.01 -41.89
CA LEU A 445 -9.16 14.85 -42.13
C LEU A 445 -10.04 14.50 -40.93
N ASP A 446 -9.99 15.27 -39.84
CA ASP A 446 -10.93 15.13 -38.73
C ASP A 446 -12.37 15.35 -39.20
N ALA A 447 -13.25 14.48 -38.73
CA ALA A 447 -14.65 14.45 -39.09
C ALA A 447 -15.52 14.63 -37.85
N VAL A 448 -15.96 15.86 -37.60
CA VAL A 448 -17.02 16.17 -36.63
C VAL A 448 -18.38 15.82 -37.24
N ARG A 449 -19.24 15.13 -36.48
CA ARG A 449 -20.55 14.70 -36.95
C ARG A 449 -21.63 14.89 -35.89
N GLU A 450 -22.61 15.70 -36.24
CA GLU A 450 -23.86 15.89 -35.52
C GLU A 450 -25.08 15.50 -36.37
N LEU A 451 -26.12 14.90 -35.75
CA LEU A 451 -27.38 14.60 -36.43
C LEU A 451 -28.46 15.64 -36.11
N SER A 452 -29.38 15.77 -37.07
CA SER A 452 -30.53 16.65 -36.89
C SER A 452 -31.47 16.10 -35.81
N GLY A 453 -31.77 16.95 -34.82
CA GLY A 453 -32.71 16.62 -33.75
C GLY A 453 -32.07 16.06 -32.49
N GLU A 454 -30.74 16.05 -32.40
CA GLU A 454 -30.02 15.69 -31.17
C GLU A 454 -29.98 16.84 -30.16
N GLY A 455 -30.21 18.08 -30.61
CA GLY A 455 -30.30 19.25 -29.75
C GLY A 455 -29.02 20.06 -29.86
N GLY A 456 -28.74 20.93 -28.88
CA GLY A 456 -27.39 21.47 -28.74
C GLY A 456 -27.04 22.79 -29.40
N ALA A 457 -25.86 23.24 -28.99
CA ALA A 457 -25.12 24.38 -29.50
C ALA A 457 -23.65 23.94 -29.49
N ASP A 458 -23.26 23.24 -30.55
CA ASP A 458 -22.01 22.47 -30.54
C ASP A 458 -20.84 23.34 -30.97
N TRP A 459 -19.68 23.12 -30.34
CA TRP A 459 -18.53 24.01 -30.40
C TRP A 459 -17.26 23.31 -30.86
N VAL A 460 -16.77 23.71 -32.03
CA VAL A 460 -15.47 23.28 -32.53
C VAL A 460 -14.38 24.28 -32.14
N PHE A 461 -13.30 23.77 -31.56
CA PHE A 461 -12.02 24.44 -31.38
C PHE A 461 -11.05 23.91 -32.44
N ALA A 462 -10.70 24.74 -33.43
CA ALA A 462 -9.89 24.32 -34.56
C ALA A 462 -8.47 24.92 -34.48
N ALA A 463 -7.45 24.06 -34.50
CA ALA A 463 -6.05 24.46 -34.66
C ALA A 463 -5.66 24.70 -36.14
N ILE A 464 -6.59 24.45 -37.06
CA ILE A 464 -6.42 24.51 -38.52
C ILE A 464 -7.52 25.34 -39.19
N ASP A 465 -7.40 25.53 -40.50
CA ASP A 465 -8.53 25.99 -41.33
C ASP A 465 -9.68 24.99 -41.23
N TYR A 466 -10.87 25.46 -40.86
CA TYR A 466 -11.99 24.56 -40.63
C TYR A 466 -13.32 25.06 -41.18
N THR A 467 -14.11 24.11 -41.70
CA THR A 467 -15.48 24.35 -42.14
C THR A 467 -16.43 23.54 -41.27
N LEU A 468 -17.33 24.23 -40.56
CA LEU A 468 -18.33 23.57 -39.73
C LEU A 468 -19.18 22.60 -40.57
N PRO A 469 -19.35 21.34 -40.14
CA PRO A 469 -20.29 20.42 -40.74
C PRO A 469 -21.74 20.88 -40.46
N ALA A 470 -22.73 20.18 -41.00
CA ALA A 470 -24.13 20.49 -40.69
C ALA A 470 -24.41 20.27 -39.19
N ASN A 471 -25.35 21.05 -38.63
CA ASN A 471 -25.80 20.96 -37.24
C ASN A 471 -24.75 21.32 -36.18
N VAL A 472 -23.71 22.09 -36.55
CA VAL A 472 -22.77 22.66 -35.59
C VAL A 472 -22.82 24.19 -35.69
N GLU A 473 -22.89 24.88 -34.55
CA GLU A 473 -23.18 26.32 -34.53
C GLU A 473 -21.95 27.19 -34.19
N LEU A 474 -21.02 26.69 -33.37
CA LEU A 474 -19.91 27.48 -32.84
C LEU A 474 -18.55 27.01 -33.36
N LEU A 475 -17.71 27.97 -33.76
CA LEU A 475 -16.32 27.72 -34.16
C LEU A 475 -15.39 28.73 -33.49
N THR A 476 -14.31 28.25 -32.89
CA THR A 476 -13.17 29.05 -32.43
C THR A 476 -11.91 28.62 -33.15
N ILE A 477 -11.22 29.57 -33.78
CA ILE A 477 -9.89 29.33 -34.36
C ILE A 477 -8.82 29.52 -33.29
N GLN A 478 -8.03 28.49 -33.03
CA GLN A 478 -6.91 28.51 -32.08
C GLN A 478 -5.55 28.51 -32.78
N GLY A 479 -5.47 28.04 -34.03
CA GLY A 479 -4.22 27.97 -34.79
C GLY A 479 -3.72 29.30 -35.32
N GLU A 480 -2.40 29.46 -35.47
CA GLU A 480 -1.75 30.75 -35.79
C GLU A 480 -2.11 31.39 -37.15
N ASN A 481 -2.76 30.68 -38.08
CA ASN A 481 -3.16 31.22 -39.40
C ASN A 481 -4.54 30.70 -39.86
N GLY A 482 -5.40 30.31 -38.92
CA GLY A 482 -6.63 29.60 -39.26
C GLY A 482 -7.73 30.48 -39.86
N SER A 483 -8.44 29.93 -40.84
CA SER A 483 -9.66 30.46 -41.44
C SER A 483 -10.87 29.64 -40.97
N GLY A 484 -12.00 30.32 -40.76
CA GLY A 484 -13.23 29.69 -40.27
C GLY A 484 -14.37 29.83 -41.27
N THR A 485 -15.06 28.73 -41.57
CA THR A 485 -16.25 28.75 -42.42
C THR A 485 -17.43 28.06 -41.73
N GLY A 486 -18.57 28.73 -41.64
CA GLY A 486 -19.83 28.21 -41.09
C GLY A 486 -20.57 27.28 -42.05
N ASN A 487 -21.85 27.06 -41.77
CA ASN A 487 -22.79 26.24 -42.52
C ASN A 487 -24.06 27.05 -42.86
N ASN A 488 -25.23 26.42 -43.01
CA ASN A 488 -26.48 27.13 -43.35
C ASN A 488 -27.34 27.51 -42.12
N LEU A 489 -26.78 27.36 -40.91
CA LEU A 489 -27.42 27.68 -39.63
C LEU A 489 -26.94 29.06 -39.14
N ALA A 490 -27.48 29.53 -38.02
CA ALA A 490 -26.96 30.73 -37.38
C ALA A 490 -25.65 30.39 -36.66
N ASN A 491 -24.51 30.70 -37.29
CA ASN A 491 -23.20 30.38 -36.75
C ASN A 491 -22.60 31.52 -35.92
N THR A 492 -21.85 31.18 -34.88
CA THR A 492 -20.95 32.11 -34.21
C THR A 492 -19.51 31.67 -34.42
N ILE A 493 -18.73 32.51 -35.09
CA ILE A 493 -17.34 32.19 -35.45
C ILE A 493 -16.42 33.21 -34.78
N TYR A 494 -15.48 32.68 -33.99
CA TYR A 494 -14.43 33.41 -33.30
C TYR A 494 -13.11 33.17 -34.02
N GLY A 495 -12.54 34.24 -34.59
CA GLY A 495 -11.15 34.29 -35.03
C GLY A 495 -10.19 34.34 -33.84
N ASN A 496 -8.98 34.81 -34.08
CA ASN A 496 -7.91 34.96 -33.10
C ASN A 496 -7.18 36.30 -33.29
N ALA A 497 -5.94 36.41 -32.80
CA ALA A 497 -5.19 37.67 -32.87
C ALA A 497 -4.38 37.84 -34.17
N THR A 498 -4.62 36.99 -35.17
CA THR A 498 -3.93 36.99 -36.47
C THR A 498 -4.93 37.22 -37.59
N ASP A 499 -4.45 37.61 -38.77
CA ASP A 499 -5.30 37.88 -39.93
C ASP A 499 -6.14 36.64 -40.31
N ASN A 500 -7.44 36.67 -40.03
CA ASN A 500 -8.35 35.55 -40.30
C ASN A 500 -9.22 35.79 -41.54
N VAL A 501 -9.62 34.69 -42.19
CA VAL A 501 -10.74 34.69 -43.17
C VAL A 501 -11.93 33.97 -42.56
N LEU A 502 -13.00 34.70 -42.27
CA LEU A 502 -14.21 34.21 -41.64
C LEU A 502 -15.40 34.28 -42.60
N VAL A 503 -16.09 33.16 -42.81
CA VAL A 503 -17.24 33.07 -43.73
C VAL A 503 -18.44 32.44 -43.01
N GLY A 504 -19.54 33.17 -42.82
CA GLY A 504 -20.77 32.64 -42.18
C GLY A 504 -21.55 31.67 -43.07
N LYS A 505 -21.63 31.98 -44.36
CA LYS A 505 -22.42 31.32 -45.43
C LYS A 505 -23.90 31.70 -45.41
N GLY A 506 -24.74 31.02 -44.64
CA GLY A 506 -26.17 31.24 -44.67
C GLY A 506 -26.74 31.12 -43.27
N GLY A 507 -27.66 31.97 -42.88
CA GLY A 507 -28.21 31.93 -41.53
C GLY A 507 -28.32 33.32 -40.95
N LYS A 508 -28.09 33.47 -39.66
CA LYS A 508 -27.86 34.76 -39.03
C LYS A 508 -26.57 34.63 -38.25
N ASP A 509 -25.49 35.05 -38.89
CA ASP A 509 -24.16 34.73 -38.40
C ASP A 509 -23.61 35.85 -37.55
N THR A 510 -22.74 35.51 -36.60
CA THR A 510 -21.94 36.46 -35.84
C THR A 510 -20.48 36.11 -36.01
N LEU A 511 -19.70 36.99 -36.63
CA LEU A 511 -18.28 36.79 -36.91
C LEU A 511 -17.44 37.77 -36.10
N TYR A 512 -16.48 37.27 -35.33
CA TYR A 512 -15.53 38.04 -34.54
C TYR A 512 -14.12 37.85 -35.09
N GLY A 513 -13.53 38.87 -35.72
CA GLY A 513 -12.14 38.85 -36.19
C GLY A 513 -11.13 38.97 -35.04
N TYR A 514 -11.42 39.85 -34.09
CA TYR A 514 -10.56 40.26 -32.98
C TYR A 514 -9.41 41.19 -33.37
N ALA A 515 -8.19 40.69 -33.54
CA ALA A 515 -7.05 41.52 -33.89
C ALA A 515 -6.36 40.94 -35.12
N GLY A 516 -5.75 41.79 -35.92
CA GLY A 516 -5.26 41.39 -37.25
C GLY A 516 -6.05 42.12 -38.34
N ASP A 517 -5.60 41.98 -39.59
CA ASP A 517 -6.30 42.50 -40.74
C ASP A 517 -7.26 41.42 -41.28
N ASP A 518 -8.51 41.42 -40.80
CA ASP A 518 -9.43 40.30 -41.03
C ASP A 518 -10.29 40.45 -42.29
N ILE A 519 -10.70 39.32 -42.87
CA ILE A 519 -11.69 39.26 -43.95
C ILE A 519 -12.95 38.56 -43.45
N LEU A 520 -14.07 39.30 -43.35
CA LEU A 520 -15.34 38.81 -42.84
C LEU A 520 -16.40 38.78 -43.95
N ASN A 521 -17.02 37.63 -44.17
CA ASN A 521 -18.11 37.44 -45.12
C ASN A 521 -19.30 36.78 -44.43
N GLY A 522 -20.33 37.56 -44.05
CA GLY A 522 -21.55 37.02 -43.43
C GLY A 522 -22.26 36.03 -44.35
N GLY A 523 -22.45 36.41 -45.61
CA GLY A 523 -23.11 35.59 -46.61
C GLY A 523 -24.58 35.95 -46.76
N TRP A 524 -25.48 34.97 -46.68
CA TRP A 524 -26.92 35.18 -46.68
C TRP A 524 -27.43 35.28 -45.26
N GLY A 525 -28.17 36.33 -44.93
CA GLY A 525 -28.60 36.46 -43.55
C GLY A 525 -28.78 37.90 -43.11
N ASN A 526 -29.01 38.07 -41.82
CA ASN A 526 -28.88 39.37 -41.18
C ASN A 526 -27.73 39.27 -40.18
N ASP A 527 -26.51 39.50 -40.65
CA ASP A 527 -25.31 39.07 -39.94
C ASP A 527 -24.75 40.19 -39.04
N ASP A 528 -23.94 39.82 -38.05
CA ASP A 528 -23.19 40.75 -37.19
C ASP A 528 -21.68 40.51 -37.39
N LEU A 529 -21.03 41.41 -38.11
CA LEU A 529 -19.62 41.34 -38.49
C LEU A 529 -18.81 42.29 -37.61
N ARG A 530 -17.86 41.75 -36.86
CA ARG A 530 -17.03 42.50 -35.93
C ARG A 530 -15.56 42.23 -36.26
N GLY A 531 -14.91 43.16 -36.97
CA GLY A 531 -13.49 43.03 -37.31
C GLY A 531 -12.64 43.14 -36.05
N GLY A 532 -12.49 44.36 -35.54
CA GLY A 532 -11.91 44.59 -34.22
C GLY A 532 -10.74 45.55 -34.32
N GLY A 533 -9.53 45.08 -34.06
CA GLY A 533 -8.31 45.88 -34.13
C GLY A 533 -7.46 45.48 -35.33
N GLY A 534 -7.27 46.39 -36.27
CA GLY A 534 -6.51 46.14 -37.50
C GLY A 534 -7.16 46.90 -38.64
N THR A 535 -6.95 46.43 -39.87
CA THR A 535 -7.64 46.91 -41.07
C THR A 535 -8.54 45.80 -41.61
N ASP A 536 -9.81 45.88 -41.24
CA ASP A 536 -10.75 44.78 -41.47
C ASP A 536 -11.61 45.02 -42.71
N THR A 537 -11.90 43.93 -43.44
CA THR A 537 -12.66 43.94 -44.69
C THR A 537 -13.93 43.10 -44.56
N ALA A 538 -15.10 43.75 -44.71
CA ALA A 538 -16.35 43.03 -44.90
C ALA A 538 -16.63 42.80 -46.40
N VAL A 539 -16.92 41.55 -46.79
CA VAL A 539 -17.10 41.12 -48.19
C VAL A 539 -18.56 40.92 -48.54
N PHE A 540 -18.98 41.45 -49.69
CA PHE A 540 -20.34 41.36 -50.21
C PHE A 540 -20.33 40.81 -51.65
N ALA A 541 -21.15 39.79 -51.91
CA ALA A 541 -21.10 39.03 -53.16
C ALA A 541 -21.58 39.78 -54.41
N LYS A 542 -22.42 40.81 -54.27
CA LYS A 542 -23.00 41.57 -55.41
C LYS A 542 -22.22 42.85 -55.68
N VAL A 543 -22.63 43.58 -56.72
CA VAL A 543 -22.05 44.89 -57.05
C VAL A 543 -22.46 45.94 -56.02
N ARG A 544 -21.67 47.01 -55.83
CA ARG A 544 -21.94 48.06 -54.84
C ARG A 544 -23.36 48.64 -54.94
N ALA A 545 -23.88 48.82 -56.15
CA ALA A 545 -25.21 49.38 -56.38
C ALA A 545 -26.37 48.51 -55.85
N SER A 546 -26.12 47.23 -55.56
CA SER A 546 -27.11 46.32 -54.97
C SER A 546 -27.37 46.59 -53.49
N TYR A 547 -26.57 47.44 -52.83
CA TYR A 547 -26.65 47.65 -51.39
C TYR A 547 -26.92 49.12 -51.00
N THR A 548 -27.66 49.30 -49.92
CA THR A 548 -27.80 50.57 -49.20
C THR A 548 -26.93 50.54 -47.95
N ILE A 549 -26.04 51.52 -47.79
CA ILE A 549 -25.09 51.61 -46.66
C ILE A 549 -25.51 52.77 -45.77
N THR A 550 -25.69 52.51 -44.48
CA THR A 550 -26.16 53.49 -43.49
C THR A 550 -25.23 53.50 -42.27
N PRO A 551 -24.34 54.50 -42.13
CA PRO A 551 -23.56 54.69 -40.91
C PRO A 551 -24.44 55.16 -39.74
N SER A 552 -24.17 54.68 -38.52
CA SER A 552 -24.84 55.09 -37.29
C SER A 552 -23.92 54.96 -36.06
N GLY A 553 -23.33 56.08 -35.64
CA GLY A 553 -22.34 56.05 -34.55
C GLY A 553 -21.13 55.22 -34.94
N THR A 554 -20.79 54.20 -34.14
CA THR A 554 -19.68 53.25 -34.40
C THR A 554 -20.12 52.04 -35.22
N LEU A 555 -21.37 52.01 -35.71
CA LEU A 555 -21.92 50.91 -36.48
C LEU A 555 -22.10 51.33 -37.94
N THR A 556 -21.91 50.38 -38.85
CA THR A 556 -22.34 50.51 -40.24
C THR A 556 -23.39 49.45 -40.52
N TYR A 557 -24.49 49.85 -41.17
CA TYR A 557 -25.51 48.91 -41.64
C TYR A 557 -25.45 48.77 -43.14
N VAL A 558 -25.37 47.54 -43.65
CA VAL A 558 -25.40 47.25 -45.10
C VAL A 558 -26.65 46.45 -45.40
N ARG A 559 -27.54 47.01 -46.22
CA ARG A 559 -28.82 46.40 -46.59
C ARG A 559 -28.81 45.98 -48.05
N ASP A 560 -29.16 44.74 -48.35
CA ASP A 560 -29.42 44.30 -49.71
C ASP A 560 -30.73 44.91 -50.23
N ASN A 561 -30.69 45.60 -51.38
CA ASN A 561 -31.83 46.32 -51.92
C ASN A 561 -32.94 45.40 -52.48
N VAL A 562 -32.65 44.12 -52.71
CA VAL A 562 -33.57 43.14 -53.28
C VAL A 562 -34.14 42.25 -52.18
N THR A 563 -33.29 41.61 -51.37
CA THR A 563 -33.74 40.68 -50.33
C THR A 563 -34.21 41.41 -49.07
N GLY A 564 -33.70 42.62 -48.83
CA GLY A 564 -33.98 43.40 -47.62
C GLY A 564 -33.18 42.94 -46.41
N GLU A 565 -32.34 41.92 -46.55
CA GLU A 565 -31.35 41.46 -45.58
C GLU A 565 -30.45 42.61 -45.13
N LEU A 566 -30.06 42.58 -43.86
CA LEU A 566 -29.41 43.67 -43.15
C LEU A 566 -28.27 43.16 -42.28
N ASP A 567 -27.06 43.51 -42.67
CA ASP A 567 -25.85 43.23 -41.90
C ASP A 567 -25.49 44.41 -41.02
N THR A 568 -25.03 44.09 -39.81
CA THR A 568 -24.51 45.04 -38.83
C THR A 568 -23.01 44.88 -38.74
N LEU A 569 -22.27 45.96 -38.95
CA LEU A 569 -20.81 45.95 -39.01
C LEU A 569 -20.24 46.83 -37.89
N ARG A 570 -19.17 46.36 -37.26
CA ARG A 570 -18.42 47.08 -36.20
C ARG A 570 -16.93 46.88 -36.41
N GLY A 571 -16.13 47.95 -36.32
CA GLY A 571 -14.67 47.87 -36.53
C GLY A 571 -14.36 47.26 -37.88
N ILE A 572 -14.89 47.85 -38.95
CA ILE A 572 -14.64 47.45 -40.34
C ILE A 572 -14.22 48.72 -41.09
N GLU A 573 -13.07 48.68 -41.74
CA GLU A 573 -12.49 49.81 -42.47
C GLU A 573 -12.75 49.72 -43.97
N ILE A 574 -12.99 48.52 -44.51
CA ILE A 574 -13.15 48.29 -45.94
C ILE A 574 -14.40 47.47 -46.22
N LEU A 575 -15.23 47.95 -47.15
CA LEU A 575 -16.32 47.16 -47.73
C LEU A 575 -15.93 46.71 -49.14
N GLN A 576 -15.78 45.40 -49.34
CA GLN A 576 -15.43 44.79 -50.61
C GLN A 576 -16.68 44.30 -51.33
N PHE A 577 -16.98 44.87 -52.50
CA PHE A 577 -18.04 44.42 -53.40
C PHE A 577 -17.41 43.70 -54.62
N SER A 578 -18.22 42.97 -55.38
CA SER A 578 -17.73 42.26 -56.57
C SER A 578 -17.11 43.16 -57.66
N ASP A 579 -17.44 44.45 -57.70
CA ASP A 579 -16.99 45.42 -58.70
C ASP A 579 -16.07 46.53 -58.16
N THR A 580 -16.02 46.73 -56.84
CA THR A 580 -15.22 47.81 -56.23
C THR A 580 -15.01 47.57 -54.73
N SER A 581 -13.97 48.20 -54.16
CA SER A 581 -13.78 48.34 -52.72
C SER A 581 -14.15 49.75 -52.29
N LEU A 582 -14.73 49.92 -51.10
CA LEU A 582 -15.10 51.19 -50.51
C LEU A 582 -14.51 51.29 -49.10
N PRO A 583 -13.46 52.12 -48.89
CA PRO A 583 -13.01 52.48 -47.56
C PRO A 583 -14.13 53.22 -46.81
N ILE A 584 -14.38 52.84 -45.57
CA ILE A 584 -15.31 53.50 -44.66
C ILE A 584 -14.56 54.01 -43.43
N ALA A 585 -15.13 55.03 -42.78
CA ALA A 585 -14.45 55.86 -41.79
C ALA A 585 -14.80 55.51 -40.35
#